data_AF-A0ABD1SMI3-F1
#
_entry.id   AF-A0ABD1SMI3-F1
#
_cell.length_a   1.000
_cell.length_b   1.000
_cell.length_c   1.000
_cell.angle_alpha   90.00
_cell.angle_beta   90.00
_cell.angle_gamma   90.00
#
_symmetry.space_group_name_H-M   'P 1'
#
loop_
_entity.id
_entity.type
_entity.pdbx_description
1 polymer ?
#
loop_
_entity_poly.entity_id
_entity_poly.type
_entity_poly.pdbx_seq_one_letter_code
_entity_poly.pdbx_strand_id
1 'polypeptide(L)'
;MVANKDPSPAYAETVEEIMKIYKSLPPRPSIEEVEAAISIINTVELQERLRLEEISKQLPPQDVLPELFSVLQQVKKNMVLFQSYEQKKEAVHFVELDNIFNVFDGLIQKASGFVYYSK
;
A
#
# COMPACT_ATOMS: atom_id res chain seq x y z
N MET A 1 36.88 -27.07 23.96
CA MET A 1 35.50 -27.20 24.46
C MET A 1 34.90 -25.80 24.43
N VAL A 2 34.10 -25.48 23.41
CA VAL A 2 33.45 -24.16 23.33
C VAL A 2 32.22 -24.24 24.21
N ALA A 3 32.20 -23.44 25.28
CA ALA A 3 31.08 -23.39 26.20
C ALA A 3 29.87 -22.83 25.45
N ASN A 4 28.86 -23.67 25.22
CA ASN A 4 27.51 -23.26 24.85
C ASN A 4 27.03 -22.29 25.93
N LYS A 5 27.09 -20.99 25.66
CA LYS A 5 26.52 -20.00 26.55
C LYS A 5 25.07 -19.86 26.12
N ASP A 6 24.17 -20.50 26.87
CA ASP A 6 22.74 -20.27 26.70
C ASP A 6 22.49 -18.75 26.70
N PRO A 7 21.67 -18.23 25.77
CA PRO A 7 21.39 -16.81 25.72
C PRO A 7 20.91 -16.36 27.11
N SER A 8 21.45 -15.23 27.58
CA SER A 8 21.03 -14.62 28.85
C SER A 8 19.49 -14.52 28.89
N PRO A 9 18.84 -14.72 30.06
CA PRO A 9 17.38 -14.59 30.16
C PRO A 9 16.84 -13.28 29.54
N ALA A 10 17.55 -12.17 29.72
CA ALA A 10 17.21 -10.88 29.11
C ALA A 10 17.22 -10.91 27.56
N TYR A 11 18.10 -11.70 26.95
CA TYR A 11 18.14 -11.88 25.50
C TYR A 11 16.92 -12.66 25.01
N ALA A 12 16.57 -13.76 25.68
CA ALA A 12 15.40 -14.57 25.35
C ALA A 12 14.10 -13.77 25.51
N GLU A 13 13.97 -13.01 26.60
CA GLU A 13 12.85 -12.09 26.86
C GLU A 13 12.72 -11.03 25.76
N THR A 14 13.84 -10.45 25.29
CA THR A 14 13.83 -9.47 24.19
C THR A 14 13.32 -10.09 22.90
N VAL A 15 13.79 -11.30 22.55
CA VAL A 15 13.32 -12.02 21.35
C VAL A 15 11.83 -12.37 21.48
N GLU A 16 11.38 -12.79 22.65
CA GLU A 16 9.98 -13.08 22.91
C GLU A 16 9.08 -11.85 22.72
N GLU A 17 9.51 -10.69 23.21
CA GLU A 17 8.78 -9.43 23.03
C GLU A 17 8.65 -9.03 21.55
N ILE A 18 9.74 -9.15 20.78
CA ILE A 18 9.73 -8.95 19.32
C ILE A 18 8.70 -9.88 18.66
N MET A 19 8.72 -11.17 19.00
CA MET A 19 7.80 -12.14 18.43
C MET A 19 6.35 -11.91 18.86
N LYS A 20 6.12 -11.40 20.08
CA LYS A 20 4.80 -11.03 20.57
C LYS A 20 4.21 -9.88 19.77
N ILE A 21 5.00 -8.85 19.47
CA ILE A 21 4.58 -7.73 18.62
C ILE A 21 4.25 -8.25 17.21
N TYR A 22 5.12 -9.05 16.61
CA TYR A 22 4.89 -9.62 15.27
C TYR A 22 3.58 -10.44 15.20
N LYS A 23 3.31 -11.25 16.22
CA LYS A 23 2.08 -12.06 16.32
C LYS A 23 0.81 -11.24 16.59
N SER A 24 0.94 -9.98 16.99
CA SER A 24 -0.20 -9.08 17.22
C SER A 24 -0.66 -8.33 15.96
N LEU A 25 0.10 -8.45 14.87
CA LEU A 25 -0.29 -7.89 13.58
C LEU A 25 -1.57 -8.54 13.04
N PRO A 26 -2.35 -7.83 12.20
CA PRO A 26 -3.49 -8.43 11.51
C PRO A 26 -3.05 -9.61 10.62
N PRO A 27 -3.98 -10.38 10.05
CA PRO A 27 -3.62 -11.38 9.05
C PRO A 27 -2.85 -10.73 7.88
N ARG A 28 -1.76 -11.38 7.45
CA ARG A 28 -1.03 -10.95 6.25
C ARG A 28 -1.88 -11.26 5.02
N PRO A 29 -2.05 -10.29 4.08
CA PRO A 29 -2.64 -10.57 2.78
C PRO A 29 -1.91 -11.69 2.04
N SER A 30 -2.64 -12.52 1.31
CA SER A 30 -2.02 -13.51 0.42
C SER A 30 -1.36 -12.82 -0.78
N ILE A 31 -0.43 -13.52 -1.44
CA ILE A 31 0.22 -13.00 -2.66
C ILE A 31 -0.83 -12.73 -3.73
N GLU A 32 -1.80 -13.64 -3.88
CA GLU A 32 -2.89 -13.51 -4.83
C GLU A 32 -3.78 -12.29 -4.53
N GLU A 33 -4.05 -11.99 -3.26
CA GLU A 33 -4.80 -10.79 -2.85
C GLU A 33 -4.04 -9.51 -3.21
N VAL A 34 -2.72 -9.48 -2.98
CA VAL A 34 -1.86 -8.35 -3.33
C VAL A 34 -1.79 -8.15 -4.84
N GLU A 35 -1.60 -9.22 -5.61
CA GLU A 35 -1.57 -9.17 -7.09
C GLU A 35 -2.91 -8.69 -7.66
N ALA A 36 -4.03 -9.19 -7.11
CA ALA A 36 -5.36 -8.72 -7.48
C ALA A 36 -5.54 -7.23 -7.18
N ALA A 37 -5.12 -6.78 -6.01
CA ALA A 37 -5.17 -5.37 -5.62
C ALA A 37 -4.35 -4.47 -6.58
N ILE A 38 -3.13 -4.88 -6.92
CA ILE A 38 -2.28 -4.17 -7.90
C ILE A 38 -2.97 -4.08 -9.26
N SER A 39 -3.60 -5.17 -9.72
CA SER A 39 -4.33 -5.20 -10.99
C SER A 39 -5.52 -4.23 -10.99
N ILE A 40 -6.28 -4.16 -9.89
CA ILE A 40 -7.38 -3.21 -9.71
C ILE A 40 -6.86 -1.77 -9.78
N ILE A 41 -5.80 -1.44 -9.04
CA ILE A 41 -5.20 -0.09 -9.03
C ILE A 41 -4.80 0.32 -10.44
N ASN A 42 -4.04 -0.53 -11.14
CA ASN A 42 -3.56 -0.25 -12.49
C ASN A 42 -4.72 -0.04 -13.47
N THR A 43 -5.78 -0.84 -13.35
CA THR A 43 -6.97 -0.72 -14.20
C THR A 43 -7.71 0.60 -13.96
N VAL A 44 -7.94 0.94 -12.69
CA VAL A 44 -8.63 2.19 -12.30
C VAL A 44 -7.80 3.40 -12.75
N GLU A 45 -6.49 3.40 -12.56
CA GLU A 45 -5.61 4.49 -12.98
C GLU A 45 -5.55 4.67 -14.50
N LEU A 46 -5.57 3.57 -15.25
CA LEU A 46 -5.69 3.64 -16.70
C LEU A 46 -7.01 4.29 -17.12
N GLN A 47 -8.13 3.86 -16.53
CA GLN A 47 -9.45 4.41 -16.82
C GLN A 47 -9.57 5.89 -16.42
N GLU A 48 -9.02 6.26 -15.27
CA GLU A 48 -8.94 7.64 -14.78
C GLU A 48 -8.27 8.53 -15.83
N ARG A 49 -7.05 8.15 -16.25
CA ARG A 49 -6.26 8.90 -17.24
C ARG A 49 -7.01 9.08 -18.55
N LEU A 50 -7.61 8.00 -19.08
CA LEU A 50 -8.36 8.06 -20.34
C LEU A 50 -9.55 9.02 -20.26
N ARG A 51 -10.32 8.97 -19.16
CA ARG A 51 -11.47 9.88 -18.94
C ARG A 51 -11.03 11.33 -18.77
N LEU A 52 -9.95 11.58 -18.02
CA LEU A 52 -9.40 12.92 -17.84
C LEU A 52 -8.92 13.52 -19.17
N GLU A 53 -8.30 12.70 -20.03
CA GLU A 53 -7.86 13.11 -21.36
C GLU A 53 -9.06 13.41 -22.27
N GLU A 54 -10.09 12.58 -22.26
CA GLU A 54 -11.34 12.81 -22.99
C GLU A 54 -11.99 14.14 -22.59
N ILE A 55 -12.11 14.42 -21.29
CA ILE A 55 -12.67 15.70 -20.80
C ILE A 55 -11.82 16.88 -21.26
N SER A 56 -10.49 16.73 -21.29
CA SER A 56 -9.57 17.79 -21.70
C SER A 56 -9.67 18.14 -23.18
N LYS A 57 -10.09 17.19 -24.03
CA LYS A 57 -10.28 17.39 -25.48
C LYS A 57 -11.62 18.04 -25.83
N GLN A 58 -12.55 18.18 -24.89
CA GLN A 58 -13.85 18.78 -25.14
C GLN A 58 -13.72 20.28 -25.44
N LEU A 59 -14.49 20.75 -26.43
CA LEU A 59 -14.57 22.15 -26.80
C LEU A 59 -15.86 22.78 -26.24
N PRO A 60 -15.86 24.07 -25.89
CA PRO A 60 -17.06 24.75 -25.45
C PRO A 60 -18.12 24.78 -26.57
N PRO A 61 -19.40 24.50 -26.25
CA PRO A 61 -20.50 24.73 -27.19
C PRO A 61 -20.60 26.20 -27.62
N GLN A 62 -21.17 26.45 -28.80
CA GLN A 62 -21.24 27.80 -29.39
C GLN A 62 -21.93 28.84 -28.50
N ASP A 63 -22.92 28.43 -27.69
CA ASP A 63 -23.72 29.31 -26.84
C ASP A 63 -23.27 29.35 -25.37
N VAL A 64 -22.08 28.81 -25.06
CA VAL A 64 -21.56 28.74 -23.69
C VAL A 64 -20.28 29.55 -23.56
N LEU A 65 -20.23 30.42 -22.56
CA LEU A 65 -19.02 31.18 -22.23
C LEU A 65 -17.84 30.22 -21.93
N PRO A 66 -16.66 30.42 -22.54
CA PRO A 66 -15.50 29.55 -22.34
C PRO A 66 -15.11 29.36 -20.87
N GLU A 67 -15.27 30.39 -20.04
CA GLU A 67 -14.95 30.36 -18.62
C GLU A 67 -15.89 29.42 -17.86
N LEU A 68 -17.20 29.48 -18.16
CA LEU A 68 -18.19 28.60 -17.56
C LEU A 68 -17.96 27.14 -17.98
N PHE A 69 -17.60 26.92 -19.25
CA PHE A 69 -17.27 25.58 -19.75
C PHE A 69 -15.98 25.03 -19.10
N SER A 70 -14.98 25.88 -18.86
CA SER A 70 -13.77 25.48 -18.14
C SER A 70 -14.10 25.02 -16.72
N VAL A 71 -14.98 25.73 -16.00
CA VAL A 71 -15.46 25.29 -14.69
C VAL A 71 -16.15 23.93 -14.79
N LEU A 72 -17.01 23.70 -15.79
CA LEU A 72 -17.63 22.39 -16.01
C LEU A 72 -16.58 21.28 -16.24
N GLN A 73 -15.55 21.53 -17.05
CA GLN A 73 -14.46 20.57 -17.25
C GLN A 73 -13.73 20.27 -15.94
N GLN A 74 -13.45 21.28 -15.11
CA GLN A 74 -12.83 21.11 -13.80
C GLN A 74 -13.71 20.26 -12.87
N VAL A 75 -15.02 20.53 -12.80
CA VAL A 75 -15.97 19.74 -12.00
C VAL A 75 -15.97 18.28 -12.46
N LYS A 76 -16.06 18.03 -13.77
CA LYS A 76 -16.02 16.66 -14.33
C LYS A 76 -14.71 15.95 -13.99
N LYS A 77 -13.57 16.62 -14.13
CA LYS A 77 -12.25 16.05 -13.80
C LYS A 77 -12.15 15.67 -12.32
N ASN A 78 -12.58 16.55 -11.42
CA ASN A 78 -12.59 16.27 -9.99
C ASN A 78 -13.52 15.09 -9.65
N MET A 79 -14.66 14.98 -10.31
CA MET A 79 -15.56 13.82 -10.13
C MET A 79 -14.87 12.51 -10.55
N VAL A 80 -14.14 12.50 -11.68
CA VAL A 80 -13.37 11.33 -12.11
C VAL A 80 -12.31 10.96 -11.09
N LEU A 81 -11.52 11.93 -10.60
CA LEU A 81 -10.51 11.71 -9.57
C LEU A 81 -11.11 11.13 -8.28
N PHE A 82 -12.24 11.70 -7.83
CA PHE A 82 -12.94 11.23 -6.64
C PHE A 82 -13.45 9.79 -6.80
N GLN A 83 -14.07 9.48 -7.93
CA GLN A 83 -14.56 8.13 -8.21
C GLN A 83 -13.42 7.10 -8.28
N SER A 84 -12.31 7.45 -8.94
CA SER A 84 -11.14 6.57 -9.02
C SER A 84 -10.52 6.33 -7.65
N TYR A 85 -10.41 7.37 -6.82
CA TYR A 85 -9.98 7.24 -5.42
C TYR A 85 -10.86 6.25 -4.66
N GLU A 86 -12.18 6.45 -4.69
CA GLU A 86 -13.12 5.57 -3.98
C GLU A 86 -13.08 4.12 -4.49
N GLN A 87 -12.88 3.92 -5.80
CA GLN A 87 -12.81 2.58 -6.42
C GLN A 87 -11.55 1.81 -6.04
N LYS A 88 -10.40 2.49 -5.87
CA LYS A 88 -9.13 1.83 -5.59
C LYS A 88 -8.72 1.85 -4.12
N LYS A 89 -9.44 2.55 -3.24
CA LYS A 89 -9.04 2.75 -1.83
C LYS A 89 -8.76 1.45 -1.07
N GLU A 90 -9.61 0.43 -1.24
CA GLU A 90 -9.43 -0.85 -0.54
C GLU A 90 -8.24 -1.62 -1.13
N ALA A 91 -8.09 -1.64 -2.46
CA ALA A 91 -6.95 -2.26 -3.10
C ALA A 91 -5.61 -1.61 -2.67
N VAL A 92 -5.57 -0.28 -2.57
CA VAL A 92 -4.40 0.44 -2.04
C VAL A 92 -4.10 -0.01 -0.61
N HIS A 93 -5.11 -0.17 0.23
CA HIS A 93 -4.93 -0.65 1.59
C HIS A 93 -4.30 -2.06 1.67
N PHE A 94 -4.69 -2.99 0.80
CA PHE A 94 -4.07 -4.32 0.74
C PHE A 94 -2.57 -4.26 0.39
N VAL A 95 -2.21 -3.42 -0.58
CA VAL A 95 -0.80 -3.22 -0.96
C VAL A 95 -0.01 -2.56 0.17
N GLU A 96 -0.61 -1.59 0.86
CA GLU A 96 0.01 -0.96 2.05
C GLU A 96 0.22 -1.96 3.18
N LEU A 97 -0.74 -2.84 3.45
CA LEU A 97 -0.58 -3.89 4.47
C LEU A 97 0.60 -4.82 4.14
N ASP A 98 0.74 -5.29 2.90
CA ASP A 98 1.91 -6.11 2.52
C ASP A 98 3.24 -5.34 2.70
N ASN A 99 3.27 -4.06 2.34
CA ASN A 99 4.45 -3.21 2.58
C ASN A 99 4.82 -3.10 4.06
N ILE A 100 3.82 -3.01 4.95
CA ILE A 100 4.04 -3.03 6.40
C ILE A 100 4.65 -4.37 6.82
N PHE A 101 4.13 -5.50 6.32
CA PHE A 101 4.71 -6.83 6.59
C PHE A 101 6.16 -6.92 6.13
N ASN A 102 6.50 -6.40 4.95
CA ASN A 102 7.87 -6.40 4.44
C ASN A 102 8.84 -5.64 5.37
N VAL A 103 8.38 -4.59 6.05
CA VAL A 103 9.18 -3.90 7.09
C VAL A 103 9.40 -4.79 8.30
N PHE A 104 8.34 -5.40 8.82
CA PHE A 104 8.45 -6.31 9.97
C PHE A 104 9.33 -7.53 9.67
N ASP A 105 9.19 -8.13 8.49
CA ASP A 105 10.02 -9.25 8.03
C ASP A 105 11.51 -8.89 8.07
N GLY A 106 11.87 -7.69 7.58
CA GLY A 106 13.24 -7.19 7.65
C GLY A 106 13.75 -7.00 9.08
N LEU A 107 12.90 -6.60 10.02
CA LEU A 107 13.25 -6.49 11.44
C LEU A 107 13.43 -7.87 12.09
N ILE A 108 12.54 -8.83 11.79
CA ILE A 108 12.63 -10.22 12.26
C ILE A 108 13.89 -10.89 11.73
N GLN A 109 14.24 -10.66 10.46
CA GLN A 109 15.47 -11.18 9.86
C GLN A 109 16.71 -10.62 10.57
N LYS A 110 16.74 -9.31 10.88
CA LYS A 110 17.82 -8.70 11.67
C LYS A 110 17.91 -9.31 13.06
N ALA A 111 16.79 -9.46 13.76
CA ALA A 111 16.73 -10.08 15.08
C ALA A 111 17.28 -11.51 15.07
N SER A 112 16.90 -12.30 14.05
CA SER A 112 17.37 -13.67 13.84
C SER A 112 18.88 -13.73 13.57
N GLY A 113 19.44 -12.73 12.90
CA GLY A 113 20.89 -12.60 12.71
C GLY A 113 21.65 -12.53 14.03
N PHE A 114 21.14 -11.79 15.03
CA PHE A 114 21.78 -11.72 16.34
C PHE A 114 21.74 -13.06 17.09
N VAL A 115 20.72 -13.89 16.85
CA VAL A 115 20.65 -15.24 17.43
C VAL A 115 21.78 -16.12 16.87
N TYR A 116 22.09 -15.96 15.57
CA TYR A 116 23.16 -16.70 14.89
C TYR A 116 24.57 -16.26 15.30
N TYR A 117 24.80 -14.98 15.58
CA TYR A 117 26.11 -14.47 16.03
C TYR A 117 26.34 -14.58 17.54
N SER A 118 25.31 -14.96 18.32
CA SER A 118 25.44 -15.25 19.76
C SER A 118 25.82 -16.70 20.07
N LYS A 119 25.99 -17.55 19.04
CA LYS A 119 26.46 -18.94 19.14
C LYS A 119 27.98 -19.05 19.16
#